data_AF-A0A662VYQ1-F1
#
_entry.id   AF-A0A662VYQ1-F1
#
_cell.length_a   1.000
_cell.length_b   1.000
_cell.length_c   1.000
_cell.angle_alpha   90.00
_cell.angle_beta   90.00
_cell.angle_gamma   90.00
#
_symmetry.space_group_name_H-M   'P 1'
#
loop_
_entity.id
_entity.type
_entity.pdbx_description
1 polymer ?
#
loop_
_entity_poly.entity_id
_entity_poly.type
_entity_poly.pdbx_seq_one_letter_code
_entity_poly.pdbx_strand_id
1 'polypeptide(L)'
;ERESPFDAFISRNGKWIEEMDSGAVIGTSSLRRIAQVRRLRDDVSIKDIRGNLDTRLRKLESGDYDGIIVGEAGLIRLGLHEKISYERLNPELFVPSANQGIIAVATRKGEEELVSFMNHRKTMFEAMVEREILKELGVGCSIPAGIYSKLDENSFEIKCELLSPDGKKEARFDRKFEVGLEKSEGYGECSERDLKAIGKEVERISEDIKARVSPLLEELRIFDRGLKD
;
A
#
# COMPACT_ATOMS: atom_id res chain seq x y z
N GLU A 1 14.12 -0.13 9.45
CA GLU A 1 14.00 -0.58 8.05
C GLU A 1 12.57 -1.03 7.74
N ARG A 2 12.16 -0.95 6.47
CA ARG A 2 10.83 -1.33 5.99
C ARG A 2 10.68 -2.86 6.00
N GLU A 3 9.62 -3.34 6.63
CA GLU A 3 9.20 -4.74 6.50
C GLU A 3 8.42 -4.93 5.18
N SER A 4 8.06 -6.16 4.80
CA SER A 4 7.30 -6.41 3.56
C SER A 4 6.17 -5.40 3.31
N PRO A 5 6.19 -4.69 2.15
CA PRO A 5 5.14 -3.75 1.78
C PRO A 5 3.88 -4.45 1.26
N PHE A 6 3.93 -5.76 1.00
CA PHE A 6 2.91 -6.46 0.24
C PHE A 6 1.70 -6.86 1.09
N ASP A 7 0.60 -7.12 0.40
CA ASP A 7 -0.57 -7.75 1.00
C ASP A 7 -0.44 -9.28 0.98
N ALA A 8 -1.08 -9.93 1.93
CA ALA A 8 -1.13 -11.38 2.06
C ALA A 8 -2.59 -11.85 2.06
N PHE A 9 -2.90 -12.84 1.25
CA PHE A 9 -4.17 -13.56 1.27
C PHE A 9 -4.04 -14.86 2.05
N ILE A 10 -4.94 -15.06 3.00
CA ILE A 10 -5.00 -16.26 3.85
C ILE A 10 -6.36 -16.89 3.63
N SER A 11 -6.39 -18.13 3.16
CA SER A 11 -7.61 -18.90 2.98
C SER A 11 -7.75 -19.97 4.05
N ARG A 12 -8.99 -20.37 4.34
CA ARG A 12 -9.29 -21.42 5.31
C ARG A 12 -8.90 -22.81 4.79
N ASN A 13 -8.89 -23.00 3.47
CA ASN A 13 -8.65 -24.27 2.80
C ASN A 13 -7.29 -24.34 2.07
N GLY A 14 -6.43 -23.33 2.24
CA GLY A 14 -5.10 -23.27 1.63
C GLY A 14 -5.08 -22.91 0.14
N LYS A 15 -6.23 -22.64 -0.49
CA LYS A 15 -6.32 -22.15 -1.87
C LYS A 15 -5.78 -20.73 -2.01
N TRP A 16 -5.20 -20.41 -3.15
CA TRP A 16 -4.85 -19.04 -3.53
C TRP A 16 -6.08 -18.27 -3.99
N ILE A 17 -5.97 -16.94 -4.06
CA ILE A 17 -7.11 -16.07 -4.36
C ILE A 17 -7.75 -16.37 -5.72
N GLU A 18 -6.93 -16.75 -6.71
CA GLU A 18 -7.39 -17.12 -8.05
C GLU A 18 -8.10 -18.49 -8.08
N GLU A 19 -7.81 -19.36 -7.11
CA GLU A 19 -8.35 -20.72 -7.03
C GLU A 19 -9.66 -20.80 -6.22
N MET A 20 -10.04 -19.70 -5.55
CA MET A 20 -11.24 -19.65 -4.73
C MET A 20 -12.49 -19.98 -5.55
N ASP A 21 -13.43 -20.68 -4.94
CA ASP A 21 -14.69 -21.04 -5.59
C ASP A 21 -15.54 -19.78 -5.86
N SER A 22 -16.35 -19.81 -6.92
CA SER A 22 -17.29 -18.72 -7.19
C SER A 22 -18.24 -18.53 -6.00
N GLY A 23 -18.49 -17.27 -5.63
CA GLY A 23 -19.26 -16.90 -4.46
C GLY A 23 -18.51 -16.96 -3.12
N ALA A 24 -17.22 -17.36 -3.10
CA ALA A 24 -16.42 -17.38 -1.88
C ALA A 24 -16.41 -16.03 -1.16
N VAL A 25 -16.39 -16.06 0.18
CA VAL A 25 -16.45 -14.87 1.02
C VAL A 25 -15.05 -14.40 1.42
N ILE A 26 -14.62 -13.26 0.89
CA ILE A 26 -13.33 -12.63 1.21
C ILE A 26 -13.51 -11.50 2.23
N GLY A 27 -12.76 -11.57 3.33
CA GLY A 27 -12.75 -10.59 4.41
C GLY A 27 -11.73 -9.47 4.22
N THR A 28 -12.20 -8.25 3.99
CA THR A 28 -11.38 -7.02 4.04
C THR A 28 -12.30 -5.79 4.17
N SER A 29 -11.86 -4.79 4.94
CA SER A 29 -12.54 -3.47 5.04
C SER A 29 -11.76 -2.35 4.35
N SER A 30 -10.68 -2.67 3.64
CA SER A 30 -9.89 -1.69 2.88
C SER A 30 -10.50 -1.51 1.49
N LEU A 31 -11.02 -0.31 1.19
CA LEU A 31 -11.59 0.00 -0.13
C LEU A 31 -10.61 -0.26 -1.28
N ARG A 32 -9.31 0.00 -1.06
CA ARG A 32 -8.23 -0.37 -1.98
C ARG A 32 -8.24 -1.86 -2.31
N ARG A 33 -8.16 -2.71 -1.28
CA ARG A 33 -8.16 -4.17 -1.46
C ARG A 33 -9.48 -4.66 -2.05
N ILE A 34 -10.60 -4.07 -1.66
CA ILE A 34 -11.92 -4.42 -2.20
C ILE A 34 -11.96 -4.19 -3.71
N ALA A 35 -11.54 -3.02 -4.18
CA ALA A 35 -11.51 -2.71 -5.61
C ALA A 35 -10.52 -3.61 -6.37
N GLN A 36 -9.33 -3.86 -5.80
CA GLN A 36 -8.33 -4.76 -6.39
C GLN A 36 -8.84 -6.21 -6.52
N VAL A 37 -9.52 -6.72 -5.48
CA VAL A 37 -10.17 -8.04 -5.52
C VAL A 37 -11.25 -8.07 -6.59
N ARG A 38 -12.13 -7.06 -6.65
CA ARG A 38 -13.21 -7.02 -7.66
C ARG A 38 -12.69 -6.93 -9.09
N ARG A 39 -11.55 -6.27 -9.31
CA ARG A 39 -10.86 -6.26 -10.62
C ARG A 39 -10.40 -7.66 -11.03
N LEU A 40 -9.93 -8.47 -10.08
CA LEU A 40 -9.41 -9.82 -10.34
C LEU A 40 -10.51 -10.89 -10.36
N ARG A 41 -11.46 -10.80 -9.43
CA ARG A 41 -12.53 -11.75 -9.14
C ARG A 41 -13.81 -10.97 -8.86
N ASP A 42 -14.63 -10.75 -9.89
CA ASP A 42 -15.95 -10.13 -9.73
C ASP A 42 -17.03 -11.14 -9.25
N ASP A 43 -16.67 -12.43 -9.21
CA ASP A 43 -17.52 -13.55 -8.84
C ASP A 43 -17.42 -13.93 -7.34
N VAL A 44 -16.58 -13.26 -6.55
CA VAL A 44 -16.47 -13.48 -5.10
C VAL A 44 -17.26 -12.45 -4.31
N SER A 45 -17.71 -12.84 -3.11
CA SER A 45 -18.39 -11.95 -2.17
C SER A 45 -17.39 -11.30 -1.22
N ILE A 46 -17.52 -10.00 -0.98
CA ILE A 46 -16.65 -9.27 -0.04
C ILE A 46 -17.46 -8.93 1.21
N LYS A 47 -16.90 -9.22 2.38
CA LYS A 47 -17.46 -8.83 3.68
C LYS A 47 -16.45 -8.05 4.51
N ASP A 48 -16.96 -7.06 5.23
CA ASP A 48 -16.16 -6.28 6.16
C ASP A 48 -15.57 -7.18 7.26
N ILE A 49 -14.31 -6.92 7.63
CA ILE A 49 -13.66 -7.59 8.76
C ILE A 49 -12.85 -6.57 9.58
N ARG A 50 -13.17 -6.51 10.88
CA ARG A 50 -12.52 -5.62 11.86
C ARG A 50 -11.95 -6.41 13.03
N GLY A 51 -10.98 -5.80 13.69
CA GLY A 51 -10.18 -6.37 14.78
C GLY A 51 -8.69 -6.35 14.47
N ASN A 52 -7.87 -6.67 15.48
CA ASN A 52 -6.45 -6.98 15.30
C ASN A 52 -6.28 -8.31 14.52
N LEU A 53 -5.04 -8.65 14.14
CA LEU A 53 -4.77 -9.81 13.31
C LEU A 53 -5.31 -11.11 13.93
N ASP A 54 -5.07 -11.34 15.23
CA ASP A 54 -5.55 -12.54 15.93
C ASP A 54 -7.07 -12.68 15.87
N THR A 55 -7.80 -11.58 16.04
CA THR A 55 -9.28 -11.59 15.96
C THR A 55 -9.74 -11.90 14.53
N ARG A 56 -9.02 -11.42 13.51
CA ARG A 56 -9.34 -11.71 12.12
C ARG A 56 -9.07 -13.17 11.77
N LEU A 57 -7.96 -13.73 12.26
CA LEU A 57 -7.63 -15.15 12.07
C LEU A 57 -8.67 -16.06 12.73
N ARG A 58 -9.11 -15.75 13.96
CA ARG A 58 -10.20 -16.52 14.61
C ARG A 58 -11.51 -16.47 13.83
N LYS A 59 -11.85 -15.33 13.21
CA LYS A 59 -13.05 -15.22 12.35
C LYS A 59 -12.91 -15.99 11.04
N LEU A 60 -11.70 -16.10 10.50
CA LEU A 60 -11.43 -16.99 9.37
C LEU A 60 -11.62 -18.46 9.80
N GLU A 61 -11.06 -18.85 10.94
CA GLU A 61 -11.18 -20.21 11.48
C GLU A 61 -12.63 -20.59 11.82
N SER A 62 -13.45 -19.65 12.32
CA SER A 62 -14.87 -19.89 12.61
C SER A 62 -15.73 -20.11 11.36
N GLY A 63 -15.19 -19.83 10.18
CA GLY A 63 -15.90 -19.98 8.91
C GLY A 63 -16.78 -18.79 8.52
N ASP A 64 -16.59 -17.63 9.16
CA ASP A 64 -17.30 -16.40 8.78
C ASP A 64 -16.85 -15.91 7.37
N TYR A 65 -15.64 -16.31 6.96
CA TYR A 65 -14.98 -16.00 5.70
C TYR A 65 -14.29 -17.26 5.13
N ASP A 66 -14.15 -17.33 3.82
CA ASP A 66 -13.38 -18.36 3.13
C ASP A 66 -11.91 -17.94 2.93
N GLY A 67 -11.65 -16.63 2.88
CA GLY A 67 -10.31 -16.06 2.96
C GLY A 67 -10.32 -14.61 3.46
N ILE A 68 -9.17 -14.09 3.88
CA ILE A 68 -8.98 -12.70 4.33
C ILE A 68 -7.74 -12.09 3.70
N ILE A 69 -7.73 -10.76 3.56
CA ILE A 69 -6.53 -10.02 3.11
C ILE A 69 -5.98 -9.15 4.23
N VAL A 70 -4.70 -9.36 4.55
CA VAL A 70 -3.95 -8.65 5.60
C VAL A 70 -2.66 -8.06 5.03
N GLY A 71 -1.97 -7.21 5.80
CA GLY A 71 -0.62 -6.77 5.41
C GLY A 71 0.39 -7.84 5.81
N GLU A 72 1.28 -8.23 4.89
CA GLU A 72 2.27 -9.30 5.13
C GLU A 72 3.20 -8.95 6.30
N ALA A 73 3.60 -7.69 6.44
CA ALA A 73 4.41 -7.23 7.58
C ALA A 73 3.80 -7.57 8.96
N GLY A 74 2.46 -7.64 9.07
CA GLY A 74 1.81 -8.05 10.32
C GLY A 74 2.04 -9.52 10.66
N LEU A 75 2.05 -10.39 9.65
CA LEU A 75 2.33 -11.81 9.81
C LEU A 75 3.79 -12.05 10.18
N ILE A 76 4.71 -11.33 9.52
CA ILE A 76 6.15 -11.45 9.76
C ILE A 76 6.47 -11.03 11.19
N ARG A 77 6.02 -9.84 11.62
CA ARG A 77 6.27 -9.30 12.97
C ARG A 77 5.75 -10.17 14.10
N LEU A 78 4.68 -10.93 13.87
CA LEU A 78 4.09 -11.85 14.85
C LEU A 78 4.63 -13.28 14.75
N GLY A 79 5.60 -13.54 13.86
CA GLY A 79 6.16 -14.88 13.66
C GLY A 79 5.13 -15.88 13.15
N LEU A 80 4.11 -15.41 12.43
CA LEU A 80 3.05 -16.23 11.86
C LEU A 80 3.33 -16.65 10.41
N HIS A 81 4.25 -15.95 9.73
CA HIS A 81 4.61 -16.22 8.33
C HIS A 81 5.16 -17.65 8.09
N GLU A 82 5.73 -18.29 9.12
CA GLU A 82 6.19 -19.69 9.05
C GLU A 82 5.12 -20.70 9.52
N LYS A 83 4.05 -20.23 10.16
CA LYS A 83 3.05 -21.08 10.84
C LYS A 83 1.74 -21.19 10.06
N ILE A 84 1.44 -20.19 9.24
CA ILE A 84 0.20 -20.08 8.48
C ILE A 84 0.58 -20.04 7.00
N SER A 85 -0.04 -20.90 6.21
CA SER A 85 0.08 -20.81 4.75
C SER A 85 -0.66 -19.56 4.25
N TYR A 86 0.03 -18.72 3.49
CA TYR A 86 -0.56 -17.54 2.87
C TYR A 86 0.04 -17.29 1.50
N GLU A 87 -0.73 -16.63 0.64
CA GLU A 87 -0.27 -16.15 -0.65
C GLU A 87 0.17 -14.69 -0.51
N ARG A 88 1.42 -14.36 -0.86
CA ARG A 88 1.82 -12.97 -1.07
C ARG A 88 1.18 -12.49 -2.37
N LEU A 89 0.35 -11.45 -2.28
CA LEU A 89 -0.33 -10.89 -3.45
C LEU A 89 0.66 -10.12 -4.33
N ASN A 90 0.56 -10.36 -5.64
CA ASN A 90 1.44 -9.75 -6.64
C ASN A 90 1.23 -8.22 -6.66
N PRO A 91 2.29 -7.39 -6.45
CA PRO A 91 2.17 -5.93 -6.46
C PRO A 91 1.75 -5.34 -7.82
N GLU A 92 1.82 -6.11 -8.91
CA GLU A 92 1.27 -5.71 -10.21
C GLU A 92 -0.27 -5.70 -10.24
N LEU A 93 -0.91 -6.53 -9.41
CA LEU A 93 -2.37 -6.68 -9.29
C LEU A 93 -2.91 -6.07 -8.00
N PHE A 94 -2.09 -6.02 -6.96
CA PHE A 94 -2.40 -5.50 -5.64
C PHE A 94 -1.34 -4.48 -5.23
N VAL A 95 -1.33 -3.31 -5.86
CA VAL A 95 -0.42 -2.24 -5.49
C VAL A 95 -0.63 -1.90 -3.99
N PRO A 96 0.43 -1.95 -3.16
CA PRO A 96 0.33 -1.65 -1.73
C PRO A 96 -0.27 -0.27 -1.44
N SER A 97 -0.78 -0.09 -0.22
CA SER A 97 -1.03 1.28 0.27
C SER A 97 0.30 1.98 0.56
N ALA A 98 0.32 3.30 0.38
CA ALA A 98 1.44 4.15 0.75
C ALA A 98 1.95 3.82 2.16
N ASN A 99 3.25 3.66 2.28
CA ASN A 99 4.02 3.41 3.50
C ASN A 99 3.69 2.07 4.20
N GLN A 100 3.02 1.14 3.53
CA GLN A 100 2.80 -0.19 4.10
C GLN A 100 4.14 -0.87 4.42
N GLY A 101 4.20 -1.51 5.59
CA GLY A 101 5.41 -2.16 6.10
C GLY A 101 6.33 -1.24 6.92
N ILE A 102 6.08 0.07 6.97
CA ILE A 102 6.95 1.03 7.68
C ILE A 102 6.45 1.29 9.11
N ILE A 103 7.38 1.45 10.06
CA ILE A 103 7.09 1.96 11.41
C ILE A 103 7.62 3.39 11.48
N ALA A 104 6.75 4.33 11.84
CA ALA A 104 7.14 5.70 12.12
C ALA A 104 7.43 5.85 13.63
N VAL A 105 8.57 6.46 13.96
CA VAL A 105 8.91 6.86 15.33
C VAL A 105 8.65 8.36 15.44
N ALA A 106 7.81 8.77 16.38
CA ALA A 106 7.48 10.17 16.60
C ALA A 106 8.19 10.70 17.84
N THR A 107 8.85 11.84 17.70
CA THR A 107 9.47 12.60 18.80
C THR A 107 8.78 13.95 18.94
N ARG A 108 9.10 14.71 19.99
CA ARG A 108 8.83 16.15 19.96
C ARG A 108 9.74 16.79 18.92
N LYS A 109 9.28 17.92 18.38
CA LYS A 109 10.06 18.72 17.43
C LYS A 109 11.36 19.20 18.10
N GLY A 110 12.50 18.98 17.44
CA GLY A 110 13.83 19.30 17.96
C GLY A 110 14.49 18.16 18.76
N GLU A 111 13.81 17.02 18.94
CA GLU A 111 14.34 15.82 19.61
C GLU A 111 14.57 14.66 18.64
N GLU A 112 14.54 14.90 17.33
CA GLU A 112 14.68 13.88 16.28
C GLU A 112 16.03 13.14 16.37
N GLU A 113 17.08 13.82 16.82
CA GLU A 113 18.40 13.26 17.10
C GLU A 113 18.37 12.07 18.08
N LEU A 114 17.40 12.03 19.01
CA LEU A 114 17.26 10.93 19.98
C LEU A 114 16.94 9.59 19.32
N VAL A 115 16.40 9.61 18.09
CA VAL A 115 15.93 8.42 17.37
C VAL A 115 16.56 8.30 15.99
N SER A 116 17.45 9.22 15.60
CA SER A 116 18.05 9.29 14.26
C SER A 116 18.76 7.99 13.87
N PHE A 117 19.38 7.31 14.84
CA PHE A 117 20.05 6.01 14.65
C PHE A 117 19.10 4.89 14.20
N MET A 118 17.79 4.99 14.44
CA MET A 118 16.78 4.03 13.97
C MET A 118 16.33 4.28 12.53
N ASN A 119 16.62 5.47 11.99
CA ASN A 119 16.18 5.86 10.64
C ASN A 119 16.95 5.07 9.59
N HIS A 120 16.25 4.24 8.83
CA HIS A 120 16.82 3.55 7.67
C HIS A 120 16.62 4.42 6.43
N ARG A 121 17.71 4.90 5.83
CA ARG A 121 17.69 5.98 4.82
C ARG A 121 16.87 5.62 3.60
N LYS A 122 17.11 4.45 3.02
CA LYS A 122 16.34 3.91 1.90
C LYS A 122 14.83 3.91 2.19
N THR A 123 14.43 3.41 3.36
CA THR A 123 13.03 3.39 3.79
C THR A 123 12.46 4.80 3.95
N MET A 124 13.23 5.74 4.50
CA MET A 124 12.81 7.13 4.61
C MET A 124 12.56 7.76 3.24
N PHE A 125 13.44 7.50 2.27
CA PHE A 125 13.32 8.01 0.92
C PHE A 125 12.10 7.42 0.18
N GLU A 126 11.90 6.11 0.22
CA GLU A 126 10.68 5.46 -0.31
C GLU A 126 9.42 6.02 0.36
N ALA A 127 9.45 6.20 1.68
CA ALA A 127 8.30 6.71 2.42
C ALA A 127 7.93 8.13 2.01
N MET A 128 8.93 8.97 1.79
CA MET A 128 8.74 10.34 1.34
C MET A 128 8.10 10.40 -0.05
N VAL A 129 8.60 9.61 -0.99
CA VAL A 129 8.04 9.52 -2.35
C VAL A 129 6.57 9.10 -2.29
N GLU A 130 6.25 8.00 -1.59
CA GLU A 130 4.88 7.49 -1.48
C GLU A 130 3.94 8.50 -0.80
N ARG A 131 4.42 9.15 0.27
CA ARG A 131 3.64 10.12 1.04
C ARG A 131 3.34 11.39 0.23
N GLU A 132 4.32 11.91 -0.51
CA GLU A 132 4.13 13.14 -1.26
C GLU A 132 3.20 12.90 -2.45
N ILE A 133 3.32 11.76 -3.15
CA ILE A 133 2.35 11.39 -4.19
C ILE A 133 0.94 11.30 -3.62
N LEU A 134 0.76 10.64 -2.47
CA LEU A 134 -0.55 10.55 -1.81
C LEU A 134 -1.13 11.93 -1.50
N LYS A 135 -0.29 12.83 -0.98
CA LYS A 135 -0.66 14.21 -0.64
C LYS A 135 -1.03 15.02 -1.87
N GLU A 136 -0.23 14.93 -2.93
CA GLU A 136 -0.45 15.63 -4.20
C GLU A 136 -1.75 15.17 -4.88
N LEU A 137 -2.07 13.88 -4.79
CA LEU A 137 -3.35 13.36 -5.26
C LEU A 137 -4.54 13.81 -4.40
N GLY A 138 -4.30 14.22 -3.15
CA GLY A 138 -5.36 14.59 -2.21
C GLY A 138 -6.37 13.45 -2.03
N VAL A 139 -5.85 12.21 -2.00
CA VAL A 139 -6.63 10.99 -1.85
C VAL A 139 -6.58 10.55 -0.39
N GLY A 140 -7.75 10.48 0.24
CA GLY A 140 -7.92 9.93 1.58
C GLY A 140 -8.29 8.46 1.57
N CYS A 141 -8.63 7.90 2.74
CA CYS A 141 -9.01 6.49 2.88
C CYS A 141 -10.31 6.08 2.14
N SER A 142 -11.10 7.04 1.64
CA SER A 142 -12.36 6.78 0.92
C SER A 142 -12.17 6.42 -0.56
N ILE A 143 -10.98 6.63 -1.12
CA ILE A 143 -10.70 6.35 -2.53
C ILE A 143 -9.80 5.10 -2.61
N PRO A 144 -10.15 4.09 -3.43
CA PRO A 144 -9.29 2.93 -3.65
C PRO A 144 -8.00 3.33 -4.37
N ALA A 145 -6.91 3.50 -3.60
CA ALA A 145 -5.64 3.98 -4.13
C ALA A 145 -4.45 3.16 -3.61
N GLY A 146 -3.62 2.65 -4.52
CA GLY A 146 -2.34 2.00 -4.21
C GLY A 146 -1.18 2.89 -4.62
N ILE A 147 -0.16 3.03 -3.77
CA ILE A 147 1.06 3.78 -4.04
C ILE A 147 2.23 3.01 -3.42
N TYR A 148 3.17 2.62 -4.25
CA TYR A 148 4.35 1.87 -3.86
C TYR A 148 5.57 2.40 -4.60
N SER A 149 6.65 2.61 -3.85
CA SER A 149 7.95 2.97 -4.39
C SER A 149 9.01 2.00 -3.89
N LYS A 150 9.97 1.72 -4.75
CA LYS A 150 11.16 0.93 -4.42
C LYS A 150 12.39 1.68 -4.89
N LEU A 151 13.32 1.93 -3.99
CA LEU A 151 14.63 2.47 -4.32
C LEU A 151 15.61 1.32 -4.55
N ASP A 152 16.27 1.31 -5.70
CA ASP A 152 17.36 0.41 -6.00
C ASP A 152 18.57 1.23 -6.43
N GLU A 153 19.61 1.22 -5.59
CA GLU A 153 20.77 2.10 -5.65
C GLU A 153 20.38 3.59 -5.72
N ASN A 154 20.27 4.11 -6.94
CA ASN A 154 19.97 5.50 -7.30
C ASN A 154 18.75 5.63 -8.21
N SER A 155 17.91 4.60 -8.28
CA SER A 155 16.72 4.62 -9.12
C SER A 155 15.48 4.20 -8.36
N PHE A 156 14.43 5.00 -8.49
CA PHE A 156 13.12 4.68 -7.99
C PHE A 156 12.29 4.00 -9.07
N GLU A 157 11.64 2.89 -8.70
CA GLU A 157 10.47 2.38 -9.38
C GLU A 157 9.23 2.81 -8.59
N ILE A 158 8.23 3.37 -9.27
CA ILE A 158 6.97 3.83 -8.68
C ILE A 158 5.81 3.16 -9.38
N LYS A 159 4.88 2.66 -8.57
CA LYS A 159 3.56 2.22 -8.98
C LYS A 159 2.52 3.04 -8.23
N CYS A 160 1.63 3.68 -8.97
CA CYS A 160 0.47 4.37 -8.44
C CYS A 160 -0.76 3.89 -9.21
N GLU A 161 -1.82 3.53 -8.49
CA GLU A 161 -3.10 3.19 -9.10
C GLU A 161 -4.27 3.81 -8.34
N LEU A 162 -5.29 4.20 -9.09
CA LEU A 162 -6.63 4.48 -8.60
C LEU A 162 -7.60 3.50 -9.26
N LEU A 163 -8.55 3.01 -8.47
CA LEU A 163 -9.61 2.12 -8.94
C LEU A 163 -10.98 2.67 -8.58
N SER A 164 -11.97 2.40 -9.43
CA SER A 164 -13.37 2.54 -9.03
C SER A 164 -13.72 1.54 -7.92
N PRO A 165 -14.72 1.83 -7.05
CA PRO A 165 -15.07 0.92 -5.96
C PRO A 165 -15.49 -0.48 -6.43
N ASP A 166 -15.99 -0.60 -7.65
CA ASP A 166 -16.34 -1.87 -8.30
C ASP A 166 -15.16 -2.55 -9.03
N GLY A 167 -13.98 -1.92 -9.07
CA GLY A 167 -12.77 -2.44 -9.71
C GLY A 167 -12.75 -2.37 -11.24
N LYS A 168 -13.79 -1.81 -11.90
CA LYS A 168 -13.94 -1.85 -13.37
C LYS A 168 -13.19 -0.74 -14.11
N LYS A 169 -12.93 0.39 -13.45
CA LYS A 169 -12.15 1.50 -13.99
C LYS A 169 -10.84 1.60 -13.25
N GLU A 170 -9.77 1.84 -13.99
CA GLU A 170 -8.45 2.06 -13.44
C GLU A 170 -7.75 3.27 -14.07
N ALA A 171 -6.95 3.94 -13.25
CA ALA A 171 -5.93 4.87 -13.71
C ALA A 171 -4.62 4.47 -13.06
N ARG A 172 -3.64 4.08 -13.90
CA ARG A 172 -2.35 3.58 -13.45
C ARG A 172 -1.20 4.42 -13.99
N PHE A 173 -0.21 4.60 -13.13
CA PHE A 173 1.07 5.21 -13.43
C PHE A 173 2.18 4.28 -12.94
N ASP A 174 3.08 3.93 -13.85
CA ASP A 174 4.24 3.09 -13.58
C ASP A 174 5.46 3.75 -14.25
N ARG A 175 6.45 4.13 -13.44
CA ARG A 175 7.64 4.84 -13.91
C ARG A 175 8.86 4.44 -13.11
N LYS A 176 9.97 4.41 -13.82
CA LYS A 176 11.31 4.41 -13.26
C LYS A 176 11.96 5.78 -13.50
N PHE A 177 12.68 6.31 -12.52
CA PHE A 177 13.53 7.49 -12.68
C PHE A 177 14.79 7.35 -11.85
N GLU A 178 15.83 8.06 -12.26
CA GLU A 178 17.10 8.14 -11.55
C GLU A 178 17.13 9.37 -10.65
N VAL A 179 17.83 9.24 -9.53
CA VAL A 179 18.07 10.33 -8.59
C VAL A 179 19.55 10.29 -8.19
N GLY A 180 20.21 11.45 -8.24
CA GLY A 180 21.60 11.57 -7.82
C GLY A 180 21.73 11.59 -6.30
N LEU A 181 21.76 10.42 -5.66
CA LEU A 181 21.96 10.29 -4.21
C LEU A 181 23.44 10.13 -3.86
N GLU A 182 23.87 10.74 -2.75
CA GLU A 182 25.20 10.53 -2.19
C GLU A 182 25.29 9.19 -1.43
N LYS A 183 24.24 8.87 -0.65
CA LYS A 183 24.17 7.61 0.11
C LYS A 183 22.72 7.19 0.41
N SER A 184 22.25 6.14 -0.25
CA SER A 184 20.91 5.56 -0.04
C SER A 184 20.84 4.51 1.07
N GLU A 185 21.96 3.84 1.36
CA GLU A 185 22.00 2.70 2.29
C GLU A 185 22.41 3.07 3.73
N GLY A 186 21.94 2.26 4.66
CA GLY A 186 22.29 2.32 6.08
C GLY A 186 21.36 3.16 6.95
N TYR A 187 21.85 3.45 8.17
CA TYR A 187 21.09 4.09 9.23
C TYR A 187 21.60 5.49 9.57
N GLY A 188 20.74 6.32 10.14
CA GLY A 188 21.05 7.68 10.56
C GLY A 188 20.32 8.74 9.72
N GLU A 189 20.76 9.99 9.86
CA GLU A 189 20.17 11.13 9.16
C GLU A 189 20.35 11.04 7.64
N CYS A 190 19.36 11.53 6.91
CA CYS A 190 19.43 11.71 5.46
C CYS A 190 20.04 13.09 5.14
N SER A 191 20.89 13.17 4.12
CA SER A 191 21.49 14.45 3.74
C SER A 191 20.43 15.40 3.17
N GLU A 192 20.56 16.70 3.46
CA GLU A 192 19.63 17.71 2.92
C GLU A 192 19.67 17.73 1.38
N ARG A 193 20.82 17.43 0.79
CA ARG A 193 21.00 17.32 -0.66
C ARG A 193 20.16 16.19 -1.24
N ASP A 194 20.21 14.99 -0.65
CA ASP A 194 19.43 13.83 -1.12
C ASP A 194 17.92 14.10 -0.99
N LEU A 195 17.49 14.68 0.14
CA LEU A 195 16.10 15.05 0.36
C LEU A 195 15.59 16.06 -0.68
N LYS A 196 16.41 17.08 -1.01
CA LYS A 196 16.10 18.05 -2.07
C LYS A 196 16.06 17.42 -3.46
N ALA A 197 17.00 16.53 -3.77
CA ALA A 197 17.05 15.84 -5.06
C ALA A 197 15.80 14.98 -5.28
N ILE A 198 15.40 14.21 -4.26
CA ILE A 198 14.17 13.43 -4.27
C ILE A 198 12.96 14.34 -4.41
N GLY A 199 12.86 15.40 -3.59
CA GLY A 199 11.73 16.33 -3.62
C GLY A 199 11.48 16.92 -5.02
N LYS A 200 12.54 17.35 -5.70
CA LYS A 200 12.45 17.88 -7.07
C LYS A 200 11.93 16.85 -8.07
N GLU A 201 12.43 15.61 -8.01
CA GLU A 201 11.94 14.55 -8.89
C GLU A 201 10.50 14.18 -8.58
N VAL A 202 10.12 14.13 -7.30
CA VAL A 202 8.76 13.84 -6.84
C VAL A 202 7.77 14.91 -7.30
N GLU A 203 8.12 16.19 -7.21
CA GLU A 203 7.30 17.29 -7.75
C GLU A 203 7.06 17.10 -9.26
N ARG A 204 8.13 16.85 -10.02
CA ARG A 204 8.08 16.63 -11.47
C ARG A 204 7.17 15.46 -11.85
N ILE A 205 7.31 14.31 -11.20
CA ILE A 205 6.48 13.14 -11.51
C ILE A 205 5.05 13.29 -10.99
N SER A 206 4.81 14.08 -9.94
CA SER A 206 3.47 14.25 -9.36
C SER A 206 2.53 14.96 -10.33
N GLU A 207 3.06 15.87 -11.16
CA GLU A 207 2.31 16.47 -12.27
C GLU A 207 1.89 15.42 -13.31
N ASP A 208 2.80 14.53 -13.70
CA ASP A 208 2.50 13.44 -14.63
C ASP A 208 1.47 12.46 -14.05
N ILE A 209 1.61 12.10 -12.77
CA ILE A 209 0.65 11.23 -12.07
C ILE A 209 -0.71 11.90 -12.05
N LYS A 210 -0.80 13.18 -11.64
CA LYS A 210 -2.06 13.94 -11.64
C LYS A 210 -2.69 13.96 -13.02
N ALA A 211 -1.93 14.30 -14.07
CA ALA A 211 -2.46 14.30 -15.43
C ALA A 211 -3.02 12.92 -15.83
N ARG A 212 -2.38 11.84 -15.39
CA ARG A 212 -2.81 10.47 -15.67
C ARG A 212 -4.04 10.04 -14.89
N VAL A 213 -4.16 10.45 -13.62
CA VAL A 213 -5.20 9.93 -12.71
C VAL A 213 -6.37 10.89 -12.48
N SER A 214 -6.23 12.17 -12.79
CA SER A 214 -7.25 13.21 -12.59
C SER A 214 -8.62 12.86 -13.17
N PRO A 215 -8.76 12.31 -14.40
CA PRO A 215 -10.07 11.99 -14.95
C PRO A 215 -10.88 11.02 -14.07
N LEU A 216 -10.24 9.96 -13.57
CA LEU A 216 -10.88 9.01 -12.66
C LEU A 216 -11.03 9.59 -11.26
N LEU A 217 -10.04 10.33 -10.77
CA LEU A 217 -10.06 10.94 -9.45
C LEU A 217 -11.23 11.93 -9.28
N GLU A 218 -11.52 12.75 -10.29
CA GLU A 218 -12.66 13.67 -10.30
C GLU A 218 -14.00 12.92 -10.23
N GLU A 219 -14.14 11.86 -11.02
CA GLU A 219 -15.33 11.00 -11.01
C GLU A 219 -15.55 10.39 -9.61
N LEU A 220 -14.48 9.89 -8.98
CA LEU A 220 -14.54 9.29 -7.64
C LEU A 220 -14.84 10.31 -6.55
N ARG A 221 -14.34 11.55 -6.67
CA ARG A 221 -14.65 12.64 -5.73
C ARG A 221 -16.10 13.06 -5.78
N ILE A 222 -16.73 13.06 -6.96
CA ILE A 222 -18.16 13.34 -7.10
C ILE A 222 -18.97 12.24 -6.42
N PHE A 223 -18.59 10.98 -6.65
CA PHE A 223 -19.24 9.82 -6.02
C PHE A 223 -19.13 9.84 -4.49
N ASP A 224 -17.97 10.16 -3.92
CA ASP A 224 -17.77 10.23 -2.45
C ASP A 224 -18.57 11.37 -1.80
N ARG A 225 -18.80 12.48 -2.51
CA ARG A 225 -19.66 13.58 -2.00
C ARG A 225 -21.13 13.20 -2.00
N GLY A 226 -21.62 12.57 -3.08
CA GLY A 226 -23.01 12.13 -3.18
C GLY A 226 -23.40 11.00 -2.21
N LEU A 227 -22.43 10.33 -1.57
CA LEU A 227 -22.68 9.38 -0.48
C LEU A 227 -22.77 10.04 0.91
N LYS A 228 -22.33 11.29 1.04
CA LYS A 228 -22.31 12.05 2.30
C LYS A 228 -23.47 13.03 2.46
N ASP A 229 -24.19 13.30 1.37
CA ASP A 229 -25.43 14.09 1.31
C ASP A 229 -26.66 13.17 1.41
#